data_AF-A0A5S6R0K0-F1
#
_entry.id   AF-A0A5S6R0K0-F1
#
_cell.length_a   1.000
_cell.length_b   1.000
_cell.length_c   1.000
_cell.angle_alpha   90.00
_cell.angle_beta   90.00
_cell.angle_gamma   90.00
#
_symmetry.space_group_name_H-M   'P 1'
#
loop_
_entity.id
_entity.type
_entity.pdbx_description
1 polymer ?
#
loop_
_entity_poly.entity_id
_entity_poly.type
_entity_poly.pdbx_seq_one_letter_code
_entity_poly.pdbx_strand_id
1 'polypeptide(L)'
;MADLHWKKLYDYRERNAVNESSINFGGLRIGVLTVLPNQQHLEFVVQLATFLYSSWIHMIENINVTNNVSNSTTYNKIDLLIFTEKKNLEKLLPGCILVQHQEQLETTRPQCLYLATTEINHPYTFINTYAFLNSPLFRNVTSAYDYLLRTDLDVFLSPTLLTYRPTRSLITGKGGYCVNFTKGHLVELAQRLGYQHRHIHNLGSTWFGKAELLANLSFYASELSMKIYDTEFDPKLHPEIAKFMSLSDNGKWAEWWRPTSSMYAQELVLNQFLQDLSSETVRGGLLDVESCRSSKISNHLHVHTWHGKCEFNKFNFLNEVVHKHLQSGKYQLNLRYAKRKAVDSMPVKEYCRYITQHALFNLAEWFAQYTDNE
;
A
#
# COMPACT_ATOMS: atom_id res chain seq x y z
N MET A 1 -30.08 25.14 -7.22
CA MET A 1 -29.87 24.39 -8.49
C MET A 1 -28.79 23.31 -8.37
N ALA A 2 -27.77 23.45 -7.51
CA ALA A 2 -26.79 22.39 -7.23
C ALA A 2 -27.39 21.15 -6.51
N ASP A 3 -28.30 21.34 -5.56
CA ASP A 3 -28.94 20.23 -4.80
C ASP A 3 -29.72 19.23 -5.66
N LEU A 4 -30.40 19.71 -6.71
CA LEU A 4 -31.18 18.83 -7.59
C LEU A 4 -30.30 17.95 -8.49
N HIS A 5 -29.05 18.36 -8.73
CA HIS A 5 -28.12 17.63 -9.59
C HIS A 5 -27.40 16.52 -8.80
N TRP A 6 -27.11 16.75 -7.51
CA TRP A 6 -26.49 15.78 -6.62
C TRP A 6 -27.44 14.67 -6.20
N LYS A 7 -28.71 14.99 -5.92
CA LYS A 7 -29.74 13.99 -5.60
C LYS A 7 -29.95 12.98 -6.74
N LYS A 8 -29.84 13.44 -8.00
CA LYS A 8 -29.89 12.55 -9.18
C LYS A 8 -28.66 11.66 -9.35
N LEU A 9 -27.47 12.09 -8.91
CA LEU A 9 -26.25 11.29 -8.90
C LEU A 9 -26.30 10.22 -7.79
N TYR A 10 -26.85 10.56 -6.63
CA TYR A 10 -27.12 9.62 -5.54
C TYR A 10 -28.18 8.57 -5.95
N ASP A 11 -29.29 9.00 -6.54
CA ASP A 11 -30.33 8.10 -7.09
C ASP A 11 -29.84 7.23 -8.26
N TYR A 12 -28.76 7.62 -8.96
CA TYR A 12 -28.13 6.78 -9.99
C TYR A 12 -27.23 5.70 -9.38
N ARG A 13 -26.62 5.96 -8.21
CA ARG A 13 -25.86 4.97 -7.44
C ARG A 13 -26.78 3.88 -6.89
N GLU A 14 -27.96 4.24 -6.36
CA GLU A 14 -28.96 3.26 -5.91
C GLU A 14 -29.61 2.48 -7.05
N ARG A 15 -29.93 3.12 -8.18
CA ARG A 15 -30.56 2.43 -9.33
C ARG A 15 -29.64 1.43 -10.04
N ASN A 16 -28.33 1.51 -9.82
CA ASN A 16 -27.36 0.52 -10.29
C ASN A 16 -26.79 -0.34 -9.15
N ALA A 17 -27.46 -0.39 -7.99
CA ALA A 17 -27.24 -1.43 -6.99
C ALA A 17 -27.72 -2.76 -7.60
N VAL A 18 -26.84 -3.35 -8.40
CA VAL A 18 -26.98 -4.73 -8.89
C VAL A 18 -27.18 -5.61 -7.67
N ASN A 19 -28.01 -6.63 -7.80
CA ASN A 19 -28.32 -7.62 -6.78
C ASN A 19 -27.02 -8.25 -6.22
N GLU A 20 -26.45 -7.62 -5.18
CA GLU A 20 -25.17 -7.99 -4.53
C GLU A 20 -25.19 -9.40 -3.92
N SER A 21 -26.36 -10.02 -3.87
CA SER A 21 -26.62 -11.39 -3.42
C SER A 21 -26.01 -12.49 -4.30
N SER A 22 -25.39 -12.14 -5.44
CA SER A 22 -24.92 -13.11 -6.45
C SER A 22 -23.40 -13.34 -6.49
N ILE A 23 -22.57 -12.52 -5.83
CA ILE A 23 -21.11 -12.65 -5.90
C ILE A 23 -20.61 -13.61 -4.81
N ASN A 24 -19.91 -14.67 -5.23
CA ASN A 24 -19.35 -15.67 -4.32
C ASN A 24 -17.92 -15.31 -3.88
N PHE A 25 -17.78 -14.82 -2.64
CA PHE A 25 -16.50 -14.55 -1.97
C PHE A 25 -15.96 -15.75 -1.17
N GLY A 26 -16.13 -16.97 -1.67
CA GLY A 26 -15.65 -18.20 -1.01
C GLY A 26 -14.15 -18.51 -1.20
N GLY A 27 -13.36 -17.54 -1.69
CA GLY A 27 -11.93 -17.70 -1.95
C GLY A 27 -11.08 -17.49 -0.70
N LEU A 28 -9.86 -16.96 -0.89
CA LEU A 28 -9.00 -16.58 0.22
C LEU A 28 -9.55 -15.33 0.92
N ARG A 29 -9.34 -15.25 2.23
CA ARG A 29 -9.51 -14.05 3.03
C ARG A 29 -8.18 -13.30 3.06
N ILE A 30 -8.14 -12.15 2.37
CA ILE A 30 -6.94 -11.33 2.22
C ILE A 30 -7.13 -9.99 2.94
N GLY A 31 -6.23 -9.67 3.86
CA GLY A 31 -6.16 -8.34 4.48
C GLY A 31 -5.08 -7.48 3.84
N VAL A 32 -5.45 -6.35 3.23
CA VAL A 32 -4.50 -5.36 2.70
C VAL A 32 -4.17 -4.37 3.80
N LEU A 33 -2.96 -4.44 4.33
CA LEU A 33 -2.50 -3.66 5.49
C LEU A 33 -1.79 -2.39 5.03
N THR A 34 -2.19 -1.26 5.60
CA THR A 34 -1.48 0.01 5.44
C THR A 34 -1.52 0.82 6.75
N VAL A 35 -0.58 1.74 6.93
CA VAL A 35 -0.55 2.66 8.07
C VAL A 35 -0.70 4.09 7.57
N LEU A 36 -1.73 4.79 8.06
CA LEU A 36 -1.86 6.24 7.89
C LEU A 36 -1.06 6.90 9.03
N PRO A 37 0.03 7.63 8.72
CA PRO A 37 0.86 8.25 9.74
C PRO A 37 0.11 9.35 10.50
N ASN A 38 0.56 9.59 11.71
CA ASN A 38 -0.02 10.52 12.65
C ASN A 38 0.15 11.99 12.25
N GLN A 39 1.25 12.28 11.56
CA GLN A 39 1.46 13.59 10.97
C GLN A 39 0.45 13.74 9.82
N GLN A 40 -0.55 14.60 10.02
CA GLN A 40 -1.63 14.89 9.07
C GLN A 40 -1.10 15.73 7.90
N HIS A 41 -0.12 15.21 7.17
CA HIS A 41 0.21 15.72 5.85
C HIS A 41 -0.95 15.30 4.94
N LEU A 42 -1.69 16.28 4.42
CA LEU A 42 -2.81 16.08 3.51
C LEU A 42 -2.42 15.19 2.32
N GLU A 43 -1.14 15.18 1.94
CA GLU A 43 -0.54 14.28 0.97
C GLU A 43 -0.79 12.80 1.29
N PHE A 44 -0.64 12.36 2.54
CA PHE A 44 -0.85 10.95 2.90
C PHE A 44 -2.33 10.57 2.85
N VAL A 45 -3.20 11.48 3.26
CA VAL A 45 -4.65 11.33 3.18
C VAL A 45 -5.09 11.24 1.72
N VAL A 46 -4.58 12.13 0.86
CA VAL A 46 -4.85 12.11 -0.58
C VAL A 46 -4.31 10.83 -1.23
N GLN A 47 -3.11 10.36 -0.87
CA GLN A 47 -2.56 9.10 -1.37
C GLN A 47 -3.44 7.91 -0.98
N LEU A 48 -3.79 7.80 0.31
CA LEU A 48 -4.70 6.76 0.82
C LEU A 48 -6.03 6.78 0.05
N ALA A 49 -6.68 7.94 -0.02
CA ALA A 49 -8.00 8.11 -0.60
C ALA A 49 -8.01 7.84 -2.11
N THR A 50 -7.08 8.46 -2.85
CA THR A 50 -7.12 8.46 -4.33
C THR A 50 -6.37 7.31 -4.97
N PHE A 51 -5.42 6.68 -4.28
CA PHE A 51 -4.65 5.55 -4.81
C PHE A 51 -5.19 4.24 -4.23
N LEU A 52 -4.85 3.95 -2.97
CA LEU A 52 -5.11 2.65 -2.36
C LEU A 52 -6.61 2.37 -2.16
N TYR A 53 -7.33 3.24 -1.47
CA TYR A 53 -8.76 3.08 -1.22
C TYR A 53 -9.56 3.07 -2.52
N SER A 54 -9.29 4.01 -3.43
CA SER A 54 -10.06 4.12 -4.67
C SER A 54 -9.82 2.96 -5.64
N SER A 55 -8.60 2.39 -5.68
CA SER A 55 -8.34 1.18 -6.46
C SER A 55 -9.01 -0.05 -5.83
N TRP A 56 -8.99 -0.18 -4.50
CA TRP A 56 -9.69 -1.22 -3.76
C TRP A 56 -11.20 -1.20 -4.02
N ILE A 57 -11.87 -0.07 -3.77
CA ILE A 57 -13.32 0.02 -3.94
C ILE A 57 -13.73 -0.18 -5.41
N HIS A 58 -12.92 0.34 -6.35
CA HIS A 58 -13.17 0.12 -7.77
C HIS A 58 -13.13 -1.37 -8.12
N MET A 59 -12.15 -2.12 -7.62
CA MET A 59 -12.06 -3.56 -7.82
C MET A 59 -13.28 -4.30 -7.26
N ILE A 60 -13.73 -3.97 -6.04
CA ILE A 60 -14.88 -4.63 -5.40
C ILE A 60 -16.21 -4.30 -6.10
N GLU A 61 -16.45 -3.04 -6.43
CA GLU A 61 -17.72 -2.59 -7.02
C GLU A 61 -17.88 -2.98 -8.50
N ASN A 62 -16.78 -3.26 -9.21
CA ASN A 62 -16.80 -3.49 -10.66
C ASN A 62 -16.59 -4.95 -11.06
N ILE A 63 -16.68 -5.90 -10.12
CA ILE A 63 -16.54 -7.36 -10.38
C ILE A 63 -17.39 -7.82 -11.58
N ASN A 64 -18.61 -7.29 -11.73
CA ASN A 64 -19.53 -7.66 -12.81
C ASN A 64 -19.25 -6.93 -14.14
N VAL A 65 -18.45 -5.87 -14.12
CA VAL A 65 -18.08 -5.07 -15.29
C VAL A 65 -16.76 -5.55 -15.88
N THR A 66 -15.85 -6.05 -15.04
CA THR A 66 -14.49 -6.47 -15.39
C THR A 66 -14.41 -7.92 -15.86
N ASN A 67 -15.31 -8.79 -15.40
CA ASN A 67 -15.29 -10.20 -15.75
C ASN A 67 -16.51 -10.60 -16.58
N ASN A 68 -16.31 -11.37 -17.65
CA ASN A 68 -17.36 -12.26 -18.15
C ASN A 68 -17.66 -13.25 -17.02
N VAL A 69 -18.59 -12.87 -16.14
CA VAL A 69 -18.92 -13.61 -14.91
C VAL A 69 -19.38 -15.00 -15.32
N SER A 70 -18.50 -15.99 -15.18
CA SER A 70 -18.94 -17.37 -15.06
C SER A 70 -19.55 -17.52 -13.67
N ASN A 71 -20.76 -18.05 -13.58
CA ASN A 71 -21.44 -18.34 -12.31
C ASN A 71 -20.64 -19.29 -11.39
N SER A 72 -19.54 -19.88 -11.88
CA SER A 72 -18.66 -20.78 -11.13
C SER A 72 -17.43 -20.10 -10.51
N THR A 73 -17.17 -18.82 -10.76
CA THR A 73 -15.93 -18.17 -10.30
C THR A 73 -16.03 -17.80 -8.82
N THR A 74 -15.10 -18.33 -8.02
CA THR A 74 -14.97 -18.00 -6.60
C THR A 74 -13.93 -16.91 -6.39
N TYR A 75 -14.37 -15.75 -5.89
CA TYR A 75 -13.51 -14.60 -5.65
C TYR A 75 -12.92 -14.60 -4.24
N ASN A 76 -11.74 -14.01 -4.09
CA ASN A 76 -11.15 -13.70 -2.80
C ASN A 76 -11.96 -12.60 -2.11
N LYS A 77 -12.17 -12.74 -0.80
CA LYS A 77 -12.59 -11.64 0.06
C LYS A 77 -11.36 -10.78 0.36
N ILE A 78 -11.39 -9.50 -0.01
CA ILE A 78 -10.26 -8.59 0.16
C ILE A 78 -10.69 -7.41 1.03
N ASP A 79 -10.23 -7.37 2.27
CA ASP A 79 -10.49 -6.26 3.18
C ASP A 79 -9.33 -5.26 3.12
N LEU A 80 -9.66 -3.97 3.21
CA LEU A 80 -8.68 -2.90 3.36
C LEU A 80 -8.56 -2.55 4.85
N LEU A 81 -7.36 -2.74 5.41
CA LEU A 81 -7.05 -2.57 6.83
C LEU A 81 -6.16 -1.34 7.01
N ILE A 82 -6.75 -0.26 7.52
CA ILE A 82 -6.09 1.03 7.71
C ILE A 82 -5.77 1.21 9.18
N PHE A 83 -4.49 1.14 9.53
CA PHE A 83 -4.02 1.38 10.89
C PHE A 83 -3.67 2.85 11.06
N THR A 84 -4.17 3.46 12.13
CA THR A 84 -3.87 4.87 12.43
C THR A 84 -4.00 5.16 13.92
N GLU A 85 -3.36 6.23 14.37
CA GLU A 85 -3.54 6.79 15.70
C GLU A 85 -5.00 7.17 15.98
N LYS A 86 -5.41 7.03 17.25
CA LYS A 86 -6.82 7.20 17.65
C LYS A 86 -7.42 8.55 17.27
N LYS A 87 -6.63 9.63 17.33
CA LYS A 87 -7.09 10.98 16.99
C LYS A 87 -7.45 11.16 15.51
N ASN A 88 -7.00 10.28 14.63
CA ASN A 88 -7.32 10.33 13.19
C ASN A 88 -8.60 9.54 12.85
N LEU A 89 -9.24 8.88 13.82
CA LEU A 89 -10.41 8.02 13.61
C LEU A 89 -11.74 8.80 13.47
N GLU A 90 -11.71 10.12 13.57
CA GLU A 90 -12.90 10.98 13.43
C GLU A 90 -13.30 11.18 11.96
N LYS A 91 -12.33 11.11 11.03
CA LYS A 91 -12.53 11.39 9.60
C LYS A 91 -12.25 10.13 8.77
N LEU A 92 -13.16 9.17 8.85
CA LEU A 92 -13.06 7.93 8.07
C LEU A 92 -13.39 8.16 6.59
N LEU A 93 -12.79 7.37 5.70
CA LEU A 93 -13.20 7.31 4.30
C LEU A 93 -14.64 6.76 4.17
N PRO A 94 -15.41 7.15 3.13
CA PRO A 94 -16.79 6.73 2.97
C PRO A 94 -16.96 5.20 2.98
N GLY A 95 -17.93 4.69 3.72
CA GLY A 95 -18.19 3.24 3.81
C GLY A 95 -17.16 2.44 4.62
N CYS A 96 -16.10 3.07 5.12
CA CYS A 96 -15.18 2.45 6.06
C CYS A 96 -15.74 2.47 7.49
N ILE A 97 -15.44 1.44 8.27
CA ILE A 97 -15.90 1.32 9.65
C ILE A 97 -14.73 1.22 10.63
N LEU A 98 -14.90 1.75 11.83
CA LEU A 98 -13.97 1.56 12.94
C LEU A 98 -14.17 0.16 13.54
N VAL A 99 -13.07 -0.59 13.63
CA VAL A 99 -13.04 -1.89 14.32
C VAL A 99 -12.89 -1.66 15.82
N GLN A 100 -13.91 -2.07 16.56
CA GLN A 100 -13.94 -2.09 18.03
C GLN A 100 -13.78 -3.51 18.57
N HIS A 101 -14.28 -4.51 17.84
CA HIS A 101 -14.27 -5.92 18.24
C HIS A 101 -13.93 -6.85 17.07
N GLN A 102 -13.50 -8.07 17.40
CA GLN A 102 -12.99 -9.04 16.42
C GLN A 102 -14.03 -9.51 15.40
N GLU A 103 -15.31 -9.54 15.78
CA GLU A 103 -16.41 -10.04 14.94
C GLU A 103 -16.56 -9.22 13.66
N GLN A 104 -16.13 -7.94 13.70
CA GLN A 104 -16.11 -7.05 12.55
C GLN A 104 -15.07 -7.46 11.49
N LEU A 105 -14.08 -8.31 11.85
CA LEU A 105 -13.11 -8.89 10.92
C LEU A 105 -13.65 -10.16 10.24
N GLU A 106 -14.71 -10.75 10.77
CA GLU A 106 -15.15 -12.11 10.43
C GLU A 106 -16.22 -12.20 9.35
N THR A 107 -16.59 -11.06 8.76
CA THR A 107 -17.64 -11.01 7.74
C THR A 107 -17.25 -11.80 6.48
N THR A 108 -18.26 -12.10 5.65
CA THR A 108 -18.08 -12.78 4.37
C THR A 108 -17.89 -11.84 3.18
N ARG A 109 -18.10 -10.53 3.38
CA ARG A 109 -18.02 -9.52 2.32
C ARG A 109 -16.78 -8.63 2.49
N PRO A 110 -16.17 -8.16 1.40
CA PRO A 110 -15.10 -7.16 1.47
C PRO A 110 -15.51 -5.92 2.28
N GLN A 111 -14.62 -5.45 3.16
CA GLN A 111 -14.82 -4.29 4.00
C GLN A 111 -13.61 -3.35 3.99
N CYS A 112 -13.86 -2.08 4.22
CA CYS A 112 -12.84 -1.11 4.59
C CYS A 112 -12.90 -0.89 6.11
N LEU A 113 -11.78 -1.13 6.79
CA LEU A 113 -11.71 -1.23 8.24
C LEU A 113 -10.59 -0.33 8.76
N TYR A 114 -10.93 0.57 9.68
CA TYR A 114 -9.96 1.33 10.44
C TYR A 114 -9.67 0.64 11.76
N LEU A 115 -8.38 0.48 12.08
CA LEU A 115 -7.91 -0.10 13.33
C LEU A 115 -7.05 0.93 14.06
N ALA A 116 -7.34 1.13 15.34
CA ALA A 116 -6.49 1.96 16.18
C ALA A 116 -5.11 1.32 16.35
N THR A 117 -4.07 2.13 16.25
CA THR A 117 -2.71 1.76 16.63
C THR A 117 -2.00 2.91 17.34
N THR A 118 -0.76 2.68 17.77
CA THR A 118 0.14 3.68 18.31
C THR A 118 1.45 3.68 17.53
N GLU A 119 1.88 4.85 17.09
CA GLU A 119 3.16 5.02 16.41
C GLU A 119 4.32 4.63 17.33
N ILE A 120 5.36 4.07 16.71
CA ILE A 120 6.60 3.74 17.39
C ILE A 120 7.37 5.05 17.58
N ASN A 121 7.61 5.41 18.85
CA ASN A 121 8.38 6.58 19.20
C ASN A 121 9.88 6.36 18.93
N HIS A 122 10.32 6.72 17.73
CA HIS A 122 11.71 6.57 17.28
C HIS A 122 12.11 7.73 16.35
N PRO A 123 13.37 8.20 16.35
CA PRO A 123 13.84 9.22 15.39
C PRO A 123 13.69 8.80 13.92
N TYR A 124 13.62 7.50 13.65
CA TYR A 124 13.38 6.95 12.31
C TYR A 124 11.89 6.89 12.00
N THR A 125 11.30 7.96 11.48
CA THR A 125 9.85 8.05 11.28
C THR A 125 9.27 7.00 10.33
N PHE A 126 10.03 6.52 9.33
CA PHE A 126 9.58 5.47 8.42
C PHE A 126 9.36 4.12 9.10
N ILE A 127 9.83 3.92 10.34
CA ILE A 127 9.49 2.72 11.12
C ILE A 127 7.98 2.56 11.30
N ASN A 128 7.22 3.66 11.26
CA ASN A 128 5.77 3.65 11.46
C ASN A 128 5.00 2.93 10.34
N THR A 129 5.63 2.54 9.23
CA THR A 129 5.07 1.52 8.31
C THR A 129 4.75 0.19 9.03
N TYR A 130 5.41 -0.09 10.16
CA TYR A 130 5.17 -1.24 11.02
C TYR A 130 4.28 -0.95 12.24
N ALA A 131 3.76 0.27 12.39
CA ALA A 131 2.96 0.62 13.57
C ALA A 131 1.71 -0.25 13.70
N PHE A 132 1.24 -0.93 12.64
CA PHE A 132 0.17 -1.93 12.74
C PHE A 132 0.45 -3.03 13.78
N LEU A 133 1.73 -3.35 14.06
CA LEU A 133 2.14 -4.33 15.07
C LEU A 133 1.74 -3.91 16.50
N ASN A 134 1.63 -2.60 16.75
CA ASN A 134 1.23 -2.05 18.05
C ASN A 134 -0.30 -2.03 18.24
N SER A 135 -1.07 -2.40 17.20
CA SER A 135 -2.52 -2.44 17.33
C SER A 135 -2.93 -3.58 18.27
N PRO A 136 -3.79 -3.32 19.26
CA PRO A 136 -4.26 -4.37 20.18
C PRO A 136 -5.04 -5.48 19.46
N LEU A 137 -5.59 -5.19 18.28
CA LEU A 137 -6.35 -6.14 17.46
C LEU A 137 -5.49 -6.86 16.41
N PHE A 138 -4.18 -6.58 16.33
CA PHE A 138 -3.36 -7.16 15.27
C PHE A 138 -3.28 -8.69 15.35
N ARG A 139 -3.32 -9.28 16.56
CA ARG A 139 -3.44 -10.73 16.75
C ARG A 139 -4.74 -11.27 16.14
N ASN A 140 -5.87 -10.60 16.37
CA ASN A 140 -7.15 -10.98 15.77
C ASN A 140 -7.10 -10.87 14.24
N VAL A 141 -6.45 -9.85 13.70
CA VAL A 141 -6.18 -9.74 12.25
C VAL A 141 -5.41 -10.96 11.77
N THR A 142 -4.31 -11.36 12.41
CA THR A 142 -3.53 -12.53 11.95
C THR A 142 -4.32 -13.83 11.94
N SER A 143 -5.32 -13.97 12.82
CA SER A 143 -6.20 -15.15 12.86
C SER A 143 -7.37 -15.08 11.88
N ALA A 144 -7.79 -13.87 11.48
CA ALA A 144 -8.97 -13.65 10.65
C ALA A 144 -8.71 -13.74 9.13
N TYR A 145 -7.44 -13.75 8.70
CA TYR A 145 -7.05 -13.76 7.30
C TYR A 145 -6.11 -14.92 6.98
N ASP A 146 -6.28 -15.52 5.80
CA ASP A 146 -5.37 -16.53 5.28
C ASP A 146 -4.03 -15.89 4.89
N TYR A 147 -4.13 -14.72 4.24
CA TYR A 147 -3.00 -13.97 3.72
C TYR A 147 -3.13 -12.48 4.05
N LEU A 148 -1.98 -11.83 4.22
CA LEU A 148 -1.87 -10.39 4.37
C LEU A 148 -1.04 -9.82 3.23
N LEU A 149 -1.46 -8.67 2.70
CA LEU A 149 -0.70 -7.84 1.77
C LEU A 149 -0.27 -6.58 2.53
N ARG A 150 0.97 -6.54 3.01
CA ARG A 150 1.57 -5.31 3.56
C ARG A 150 1.98 -4.40 2.42
N THR A 151 1.55 -3.15 2.47
CA THR A 151 1.77 -2.16 1.42
C THR A 151 1.94 -0.75 1.97
N ASP A 152 2.51 0.14 1.14
CA ASP A 152 2.54 1.58 1.35
C ASP A 152 1.20 2.23 0.96
N LEU A 153 1.03 3.53 1.27
CA LEU A 153 -0.18 4.31 0.94
C LEU A 153 -0.21 4.70 -0.55
N ASP A 154 0.96 4.80 -1.17
CA ASP A 154 1.12 5.38 -2.50
C ASP A 154 1.01 4.34 -3.63
N VAL A 155 0.02 3.47 -3.52
CA VAL A 155 -0.10 2.29 -4.37
C VAL A 155 -1.50 2.14 -4.96
N PHE A 156 -1.59 1.37 -6.04
CA PHE A 156 -2.86 0.91 -6.59
C PHE A 156 -2.94 -0.62 -6.55
N LEU A 157 -4.11 -1.13 -6.15
CA LEU A 157 -4.46 -2.54 -6.22
C LEU A 157 -5.06 -2.88 -7.58
N SER A 158 -4.68 -4.02 -8.14
CA SER A 158 -5.24 -4.50 -9.41
C SER A 158 -6.45 -5.43 -9.17
N PRO A 159 -7.47 -5.42 -10.06
CA PRO A 159 -8.55 -6.40 -10.06
C PRO A 159 -8.09 -7.87 -10.06
N THR A 160 -6.88 -8.17 -10.54
CA THR A 160 -6.30 -9.51 -10.53
C THR A 160 -6.21 -10.10 -9.12
N LEU A 161 -6.13 -9.28 -8.07
CA LEU A 161 -6.16 -9.76 -6.68
C LEU A 161 -7.42 -10.58 -6.34
N LEU A 162 -8.55 -10.30 -6.99
CA LEU A 162 -9.82 -11.01 -6.74
C LEU A 162 -9.75 -12.50 -7.07
N THR A 163 -8.91 -12.91 -8.01
CA THR A 163 -8.81 -14.30 -8.47
C THR A 163 -7.42 -14.90 -8.25
N TYR A 164 -6.45 -14.09 -7.83
CA TYR A 164 -5.10 -14.57 -7.58
C TYR A 164 -5.06 -15.63 -6.47
N ARG A 165 -4.18 -16.62 -6.64
CA ARG A 165 -3.89 -17.66 -5.66
C ARG A 165 -2.38 -17.75 -5.48
N PRO A 166 -1.83 -17.42 -4.29
CA PRO A 166 -0.40 -17.51 -4.05
C PRO A 166 0.11 -18.94 -4.19
N THR A 167 1.22 -19.12 -4.92
CA THR A 167 1.93 -20.41 -5.02
C THR A 167 3.02 -20.58 -3.95
N ARG A 168 3.35 -19.50 -3.23
CA ARG A 168 4.36 -19.43 -2.18
C ARG A 168 3.76 -18.95 -0.87
N SER A 169 4.44 -19.26 0.24
CA SER A 169 4.04 -18.79 1.58
C SER A 169 4.20 -17.29 1.74
N LEU A 170 5.15 -16.69 1.02
CA LEU A 170 5.34 -15.25 0.89
C LEU A 170 5.90 -14.96 -0.50
N ILE A 171 5.46 -13.85 -1.10
CA ILE A 171 6.10 -13.22 -2.26
C ILE A 171 6.36 -11.73 -1.94
N THR A 172 7.37 -11.16 -2.58
CA THR A 172 7.74 -9.74 -2.46
C THR A 172 8.03 -9.14 -3.83
N GLY A 173 7.93 -7.81 -3.96
CA GLY A 173 8.35 -7.08 -5.16
C GLY A 173 9.85 -6.78 -5.18
N LYS A 174 10.22 -5.61 -5.72
CA LYS A 174 11.60 -5.13 -5.80
C LYS A 174 11.70 -3.70 -5.26
N GLY A 175 12.71 -3.43 -4.44
CA GLY A 175 12.79 -2.16 -3.70
C GLY A 175 13.51 -1.00 -4.40
N GLY A 176 14.34 -1.27 -5.41
CA GLY A 176 15.04 -0.23 -6.17
C GLY A 176 16.12 0.55 -5.42
N TYR A 177 16.59 0.08 -4.25
CA TYR A 177 17.54 0.78 -3.37
C TYR A 177 18.98 0.25 -3.44
N CYS A 178 19.26 -0.78 -4.25
CA CYS A 178 20.60 -1.41 -4.28
C CYS A 178 21.45 -0.97 -5.48
N VAL A 179 22.66 -0.47 -5.19
CA VAL A 179 23.79 -0.44 -6.13
C VAL A 179 24.90 -1.40 -5.68
N ASN A 180 25.99 -1.53 -6.43
CA ASN A 180 27.05 -2.50 -6.12
C ASN A 180 27.63 -2.32 -4.71
N PHE A 181 27.82 -1.06 -4.27
CA PHE A 181 28.28 -0.79 -2.89
C PHE A 181 27.29 -1.33 -1.86
N THR A 182 26.00 -0.95 -1.97
CA THR A 182 24.93 -1.38 -1.05
C THR A 182 24.85 -2.90 -0.95
N LYS A 183 24.95 -3.61 -2.08
CA LYS A 183 24.87 -5.08 -2.11
C LYS A 183 26.01 -5.72 -1.30
N GLY A 184 27.24 -5.30 -1.54
CA GLY A 184 28.40 -5.81 -0.78
C GLY A 184 28.27 -5.48 0.70
N HIS A 185 27.92 -4.23 0.99
CA HIS A 185 27.83 -3.75 2.37
C HIS A 185 26.69 -4.41 3.16
N LEU A 186 25.57 -4.77 2.53
CA LEU A 186 24.50 -5.55 3.17
C LEU A 186 24.93 -6.97 3.54
N VAL A 187 25.80 -7.61 2.75
CA VAL A 187 26.37 -8.91 3.11
C VAL A 187 27.28 -8.79 4.33
N GLU A 188 28.15 -7.78 4.35
CA GLU A 188 29.02 -7.50 5.49
C GLU A 188 28.21 -7.18 6.75
N LEU A 189 27.18 -6.34 6.62
CA LEU A 189 26.26 -6.01 7.70
C LEU A 189 25.55 -7.25 8.24
N ALA A 190 25.03 -8.11 7.35
CA ALA A 190 24.41 -9.37 7.76
C ALA A 190 25.36 -10.20 8.61
N GLN A 191 26.62 -10.35 8.16
CA GLN A 191 27.64 -11.09 8.89
C GLN A 191 27.94 -10.45 10.26
N ARG A 192 28.08 -9.13 10.34
CA ARG A 192 28.30 -8.41 11.61
C ARG A 192 27.16 -8.61 12.60
N LEU A 193 25.92 -8.65 12.09
CA LEU A 193 24.71 -8.81 12.91
C LEU A 193 24.33 -10.27 13.17
N GLY A 194 25.07 -11.24 12.63
CA GLY A 194 24.79 -12.68 12.80
C GLY A 194 23.62 -13.20 11.95
N TYR A 195 23.28 -12.51 10.85
CA TYR A 195 22.26 -12.92 9.88
C TYR A 195 22.90 -13.66 8.70
N GLN A 196 22.22 -14.68 8.19
CA GLN A 196 22.55 -15.32 6.93
C GLN A 196 22.09 -14.44 5.76
N HIS A 197 23.00 -14.13 4.84
CA HIS A 197 22.67 -13.46 3.58
C HIS A 197 22.83 -14.44 2.40
N ARG A 198 21.77 -14.66 1.61
CA ARG A 198 21.77 -15.61 0.48
C ARG A 198 22.14 -14.94 -0.86
N HIS A 199 22.74 -13.75 -0.80
CA HIS A 199 23.08 -12.89 -1.95
C HIS A 199 21.88 -12.53 -2.83
N ILE A 200 20.67 -12.56 -2.27
CA ILE A 200 19.47 -12.07 -2.93
C ILE A 200 19.23 -10.65 -2.48
N HIS A 201 19.36 -9.73 -3.42
CA HIS A 201 19.35 -8.30 -3.17
C HIS A 201 18.12 -7.61 -3.73
N ASN A 202 17.87 -6.40 -3.26
CA ASN A 202 16.86 -5.48 -3.77
C ASN A 202 15.42 -5.99 -3.57
N LEU A 203 15.16 -6.61 -2.41
CA LEU A 203 13.86 -7.15 -2.03
C LEU A 203 12.88 -6.01 -1.68
N GLY A 204 11.64 -6.08 -2.16
CA GLY A 204 10.65 -5.01 -2.02
C GLY A 204 10.08 -4.84 -0.61
N SER A 205 9.52 -3.66 -0.33
CA SER A 205 8.78 -3.37 0.91
C SER A 205 7.41 -4.04 0.94
N THR A 206 6.82 -4.29 -0.22
CA THR A 206 5.52 -4.93 -0.36
C THR A 206 5.64 -6.44 -0.21
N TRP A 207 4.95 -6.99 0.79
CA TRP A 207 4.93 -8.42 1.09
C TRP A 207 3.52 -8.96 0.99
N PHE A 208 3.34 -10.02 0.23
CA PHE A 208 2.08 -10.77 0.18
C PHE A 208 2.34 -12.20 0.65
N GLY A 209 1.85 -12.56 1.83
CA GLY A 209 2.16 -13.85 2.43
C GLY A 209 1.15 -14.30 3.46
N LYS A 210 1.30 -15.54 3.93
CA LYS A 210 0.47 -16.11 4.99
C LYS A 210 0.48 -15.18 6.20
N ALA A 211 -0.69 -14.94 6.78
CA ALA A 211 -0.86 -13.90 7.79
C ALA A 211 0.13 -14.00 8.96
N GLU A 212 0.27 -15.18 9.56
CA GLU A 212 1.19 -15.44 10.67
C GLU A 212 2.67 -15.27 10.27
N LEU A 213 3.06 -15.78 9.10
CA LEU A 213 4.43 -15.64 8.60
C LEU A 213 4.77 -14.16 8.37
N LEU A 214 3.88 -13.41 7.71
CA LEU A 214 4.10 -11.99 7.44
C LEU A 214 4.20 -11.19 8.74
N ALA A 215 3.34 -11.48 9.72
CA ALA A 215 3.37 -10.82 11.03
C ALA A 215 4.71 -11.04 11.76
N ASN A 216 5.18 -12.30 11.81
CA ASN A 216 6.45 -12.64 12.46
C ASN A 216 7.64 -11.95 11.77
N LEU A 217 7.70 -11.99 10.44
CA LEU A 217 8.77 -11.32 9.68
C LEU A 217 8.72 -9.80 9.85
N SER A 218 7.53 -9.22 9.94
CA SER A 218 7.35 -7.78 10.15
C SER A 218 7.87 -7.35 11.51
N PHE A 219 7.67 -8.16 12.56
CA PHE A 219 8.25 -7.91 13.88
C PHE A 219 9.78 -7.84 13.81
N TYR A 220 10.43 -8.88 13.29
CA TYR A 220 11.90 -8.88 13.14
C TYR A 220 12.41 -7.73 12.28
N ALA A 221 11.71 -7.42 11.18
CA ALA A 221 12.10 -6.32 10.30
C ALA A 221 11.97 -4.98 11.01
N SER A 222 10.96 -4.77 11.84
CA SER A 222 10.79 -3.53 12.61
C SER A 222 11.93 -3.32 13.62
N GLU A 223 12.27 -4.33 14.44
CA GLU A 223 13.37 -4.24 15.40
C GLU A 223 14.71 -3.97 14.70
N LEU A 224 14.98 -4.73 13.63
CA LEU A 224 16.22 -4.59 12.88
C LEU A 224 16.31 -3.24 12.15
N SER A 225 15.19 -2.68 11.69
CA SER A 225 15.15 -1.36 11.05
C SER A 225 15.65 -0.27 11.98
N MET A 226 15.18 -0.27 13.24
CA MET A 226 15.60 0.71 14.25
C MET A 226 17.09 0.52 14.57
N LYS A 227 17.53 -0.72 14.80
CA LYS A 227 18.94 -1.04 15.06
C LYS A 227 19.86 -0.54 13.95
N ILE A 228 19.54 -0.83 12.69
CA ILE A 228 20.33 -0.40 11.53
C ILE A 228 20.41 1.14 11.49
N TYR A 229 19.26 1.81 11.65
CA TYR A 229 19.18 3.27 11.62
C TYR A 229 20.06 3.95 12.68
N ASP A 230 20.16 3.34 13.86
CA ASP A 230 20.90 3.90 15.01
C ASP A 230 22.41 3.63 14.94
N THR A 231 22.82 2.52 14.33
CA THR A 231 24.19 1.98 14.53
C THR A 231 25.03 1.88 13.26
N GLU A 232 24.43 1.92 12.07
CA GLU A 232 25.12 1.60 10.81
C GLU A 232 25.41 2.82 9.92
N PHE A 233 25.33 4.03 10.47
CA PHE A 233 25.53 5.29 9.75
C PHE A 233 26.55 6.24 10.39
N ASP A 234 27.32 5.77 11.38
CA ASP A 234 28.44 6.54 11.94
C ASP A 234 29.74 6.28 11.16
N PRO A 235 30.29 7.26 10.43
CA PRO A 235 31.51 7.07 9.66
C PRO A 235 32.78 6.89 10.52
N LYS A 236 32.72 7.14 11.83
CA LYS A 236 33.81 6.81 12.76
C LYS A 236 33.85 5.32 13.08
N LEU A 237 32.67 4.69 13.19
CA LEU A 237 32.53 3.26 13.44
C LEU A 237 32.66 2.45 12.16
N HIS A 238 32.23 3.02 11.03
CA HIS A 238 32.24 2.40 9.70
C HIS A 238 32.97 3.31 8.69
N PRO A 239 34.32 3.32 8.66
CA PRO A 239 35.08 4.23 7.79
C PRO A 239 34.78 4.08 6.29
N GLU A 240 34.33 2.91 5.86
CA GLU A 240 33.98 2.59 4.47
C GLU A 240 32.80 3.41 3.92
N ILE A 241 31.91 3.90 4.79
CA ILE A 241 30.78 4.76 4.41
C ILE A 241 31.09 6.26 4.52
N ALA A 242 32.28 6.66 5.00
CA ALA A 242 32.61 8.05 5.29
C ALA A 242 32.38 9.00 4.11
N LYS A 243 32.73 8.57 2.88
CA LYS A 243 32.52 9.34 1.65
C LYS A 243 31.04 9.62 1.32
N PHE A 244 30.12 8.80 1.82
CA PHE A 244 28.68 8.98 1.61
C PHE A 244 28.09 9.86 2.70
N MET A 245 28.53 9.66 3.95
CA MET A 245 28.10 10.47 5.09
C MET A 245 28.63 11.90 5.04
N SER A 246 29.73 12.17 4.32
CA SER A 246 30.22 13.54 4.11
C SER A 246 29.31 14.40 3.21
N LEU A 247 28.37 13.79 2.48
CA LEU A 247 27.46 14.50 1.58
C LEU A 247 26.17 14.94 2.27
N SER A 248 25.70 14.16 3.24
CA SER A 248 24.59 14.51 4.12
C SER A 248 24.58 13.61 5.36
N ASP A 249 23.92 14.04 6.43
CA ASP A 249 23.70 13.22 7.63
C ASP A 249 22.87 11.95 7.37
N ASN A 250 22.23 11.87 6.20
CA ASN A 250 21.50 10.69 5.73
C ASN A 250 22.33 9.81 4.79
N GLY A 251 23.56 10.20 4.46
CA GLY A 251 24.41 9.51 3.49
C GLY A 251 24.13 9.92 2.05
N LYS A 252 24.27 8.97 1.12
CA LYS A 252 24.08 9.19 -0.32
C LYS A 252 23.12 8.16 -0.90
N TRP A 253 22.05 8.64 -1.52
CA TRP A 253 21.18 7.79 -2.34
C TRP A 253 21.82 7.48 -3.69
N ALA A 254 21.87 6.23 -4.18
CA ALA A 254 21.37 4.99 -3.57
C ALA A 254 22.48 4.14 -2.91
N GLU A 255 23.69 4.67 -2.72
CA GLU A 255 24.82 3.94 -2.15
C GLU A 255 24.60 3.47 -0.71
N TRP A 256 24.48 4.40 0.24
CA TRP A 256 24.19 4.09 1.64
C TRP A 256 23.34 5.22 2.21
N TRP A 257 22.04 4.97 2.31
CA TRP A 257 21.04 5.98 2.59
C TRP A 257 20.23 5.62 3.84
N ARG A 258 20.42 6.42 4.88
CA ARG A 258 19.86 6.19 6.21
C ARG A 258 18.34 6.05 6.25
N PRO A 259 17.56 6.87 5.51
CA PRO A 259 16.11 6.71 5.43
C PRO A 259 15.62 5.36 4.88
N THR A 260 16.46 4.58 4.18
CA THR A 260 16.11 3.22 3.71
C THR A 260 16.50 2.10 4.65
N SER A 261 16.77 2.40 5.93
CA SER A 261 17.07 1.39 6.96
C SER A 261 16.02 0.26 7.02
N SER A 262 14.73 0.57 6.81
CA SER A 262 13.68 -0.45 6.74
C SER A 262 13.84 -1.38 5.55
N MET A 263 14.29 -0.89 4.39
CA MET A 263 14.53 -1.74 3.21
C MET A 263 15.70 -2.68 3.45
N TYR A 264 16.77 -2.18 4.08
CA TYR A 264 17.93 -2.98 4.48
C TYR A 264 17.53 -4.09 5.45
N ALA A 265 16.78 -3.75 6.51
CA ALA A 265 16.31 -4.72 7.49
C ALA A 265 15.41 -5.81 6.87
N GLN A 266 14.51 -5.41 5.97
CA GLN A 266 13.64 -6.34 5.24
C GLN A 266 14.45 -7.33 4.40
N GLU A 267 15.48 -6.86 3.68
CA GLU A 267 16.35 -7.73 2.91
C GLU A 267 17.02 -8.77 3.80
N LEU A 268 17.59 -8.35 4.93
CA LEU A 268 18.27 -9.23 5.87
C LEU A 268 17.31 -10.26 6.48
N VAL A 269 16.11 -9.84 6.90
CA VAL A 269 15.10 -10.73 7.46
C VAL A 269 14.63 -11.77 6.46
N LEU A 270 14.34 -11.37 5.21
CA LEU A 270 13.92 -12.33 4.19
C LEU A 270 15.06 -13.29 3.83
N ASN A 271 16.30 -12.79 3.69
CA ASN A 271 17.48 -13.62 3.46
C ASN A 271 17.80 -14.57 4.61
N GLN A 272 17.40 -14.25 5.84
CA GLN A 272 17.56 -15.13 6.99
C GLN A 272 16.48 -16.22 7.00
N PHE A 273 15.20 -15.82 6.95
CA PHE A 273 14.10 -16.70 7.33
C PHE A 273 13.40 -17.40 6.16
N LEU A 274 13.48 -16.90 4.92
CA LEU A 274 12.84 -17.55 3.78
C LEU A 274 13.74 -18.57 3.09
N GLN A 275 13.38 -19.85 3.17
CA GLN A 275 14.12 -20.94 2.53
C GLN A 275 14.24 -20.78 1.00
N ASP A 276 13.21 -20.23 0.35
CA ASP A 276 13.17 -20.03 -1.10
C ASP A 276 13.02 -18.54 -1.44
N LEU A 277 14.08 -17.96 -2.00
CA LEU A 277 14.12 -16.60 -2.56
C LEU A 277 14.34 -16.63 -4.09
N SER A 278 13.75 -17.62 -4.76
CA SER A 278 13.76 -17.73 -6.22
C SER A 278 12.93 -16.63 -6.91
N SER A 279 12.92 -16.67 -8.24
CA SER A 279 12.06 -15.82 -9.07
C SER A 279 10.57 -16.00 -8.82
N GLU A 280 10.15 -17.11 -8.21
CA GLU A 280 8.75 -17.32 -7.80
C GLU A 280 8.38 -16.58 -6.51
N THR A 281 9.37 -16.28 -5.65
CA THR A 281 9.22 -15.48 -4.42
C THR A 281 9.42 -13.99 -4.71
N VAL A 282 10.43 -13.63 -5.50
CA VAL A 282 10.77 -12.23 -5.83
C VAL A 282 10.08 -11.82 -7.14
N ARG A 283 8.86 -11.31 -7.02
CA ARG A 283 7.90 -11.07 -8.10
C ARG A 283 7.73 -9.59 -8.44
N GLY A 284 8.82 -8.90 -8.78
CA GLY A 284 8.79 -7.47 -9.18
C GLY A 284 8.00 -7.15 -10.46
N GLY A 285 7.56 -8.16 -11.21
CA GLY A 285 6.60 -8.01 -12.31
C GLY A 285 5.14 -8.12 -11.87
N LEU A 286 4.88 -8.42 -10.60
CA LEU A 286 3.55 -8.69 -10.04
C LEU A 286 3.26 -7.73 -8.88
N LEU A 287 4.26 -7.51 -8.03
CA LEU A 287 4.29 -6.55 -6.92
C LEU A 287 5.28 -5.43 -7.21
N ASP A 288 5.04 -4.25 -6.61
CA ASP A 288 5.83 -3.03 -6.81
C ASP A 288 6.02 -2.64 -8.28
N VAL A 289 4.98 -2.83 -9.09
CA VAL A 289 5.03 -2.50 -10.52
C VAL A 289 4.97 -0.99 -10.67
N GLU A 290 5.87 -0.43 -11.46
CA GLU A 290 5.91 1.02 -11.71
C GLU A 290 4.61 1.52 -12.36
N SER A 291 4.04 2.62 -11.85
CA SER A 291 2.84 3.26 -12.40
C SER A 291 2.95 3.74 -13.85
N CYS A 292 4.14 3.69 -14.45
CA CYS A 292 4.39 4.13 -15.84
C CYS A 292 4.25 3.01 -16.85
N ARG A 293 4.00 1.78 -16.40
CA ARG A 293 4.13 0.61 -17.26
C ARG A 293 3.07 0.58 -18.36
N SER A 294 3.47 0.06 -19.52
CA SER A 294 2.57 -0.10 -20.67
C SER A 294 1.93 -1.48 -20.75
N SER A 295 2.34 -2.43 -19.89
CA SER A 295 1.65 -3.71 -19.73
C SER A 295 0.27 -3.52 -19.14
N LYS A 296 -0.62 -4.49 -19.38
CA LYS A 296 -2.00 -4.48 -18.88
C LYS A 296 -2.02 -4.60 -17.36
N ILE A 297 -2.93 -3.89 -16.70
CA ILE A 297 -3.11 -3.95 -15.24
C ILE A 297 -3.42 -5.39 -14.77
N SER A 298 -4.14 -6.17 -15.59
CA SER A 298 -4.46 -7.59 -15.31
C SER A 298 -3.24 -8.51 -15.13
N ASN A 299 -2.05 -8.10 -15.59
CA ASN A 299 -0.81 -8.87 -15.41
C ASN A 299 -0.15 -8.63 -14.04
N HIS A 300 -0.71 -7.75 -13.22
CA HIS A 300 -0.10 -7.25 -12.00
C HIS A 300 -1.10 -7.35 -10.84
N LEU A 301 -0.60 -7.40 -9.60
CA LEU A 301 -1.43 -7.34 -8.40
C LEU A 301 -1.37 -5.97 -7.74
N HIS A 302 -0.21 -5.35 -7.81
CA HIS A 302 0.12 -4.19 -7.01
C HIS A 302 1.06 -3.25 -7.78
N VAL A 303 0.66 -1.98 -7.86
CA VAL A 303 1.35 -0.94 -8.61
C VAL A 303 1.81 0.13 -7.63
N HIS A 304 3.11 0.39 -7.58
CA HIS A 304 3.69 1.47 -6.80
C HIS A 304 3.69 2.76 -7.60
N THR A 305 3.30 3.88 -6.99
CA THR A 305 3.28 5.17 -7.68
C THR A 305 4.69 5.69 -7.87
N TRP A 306 5.18 5.61 -9.10
CA TRP A 306 6.54 6.00 -9.41
C TRP A 306 6.70 7.52 -9.43
N HIS A 307 7.81 7.99 -8.88
CA HIS A 307 8.20 9.39 -8.90
C HIS A 307 9.40 9.57 -9.85
N GLY A 308 9.11 9.92 -11.11
CA GLY A 308 10.13 10.07 -12.16
C GLY A 308 9.55 10.56 -13.49
N LYS A 309 10.26 10.31 -14.60
CA LYS A 309 9.78 10.58 -15.97
C LYS A 309 8.64 9.61 -16.33
N CYS A 310 7.45 9.91 -15.81
CA CYS A 310 6.25 9.10 -15.90
C CYS A 310 5.08 9.93 -16.42
N GLU A 311 4.15 9.32 -17.16
CA GLU A 311 2.88 9.97 -17.48
C GLU A 311 2.03 10.21 -16.22
N PHE A 312 2.04 9.25 -15.28
CA PHE A 312 1.46 9.42 -13.95
C PHE A 312 2.55 9.59 -12.90
N ASN A 313 2.90 10.84 -12.61
CA ASN A 313 3.92 11.20 -11.61
C ASN A 313 3.28 11.57 -10.27
N LYS A 314 3.68 10.88 -9.19
CA LYS A 314 3.17 11.09 -7.82
C LYS A 314 3.21 12.56 -7.39
N PHE A 315 4.38 13.17 -7.46
CA PHE A 315 4.59 14.51 -6.92
C PHE A 315 3.84 15.57 -7.73
N ASN A 316 3.77 15.42 -9.05
CA ASN A 316 2.95 16.31 -9.89
C ASN A 316 1.48 16.21 -9.51
N PHE A 317 0.95 14.99 -9.37
CA PHE A 317 -0.44 14.79 -8.96
C PHE A 317 -0.72 15.38 -7.59
N LEU A 318 0.11 15.09 -6.58
CA LEU A 318 -0.09 15.61 -5.23
C LEU A 318 0.03 17.13 -5.18
N ASN A 319 1.01 17.71 -5.86
CA ASN A 319 1.16 19.16 -5.94
C ASN A 319 -0.07 19.83 -6.58
N GLU A 320 -0.66 19.23 -7.61
CA GLU A 320 -1.89 19.74 -8.20
C GLU A 320 -3.09 19.58 -7.27
N VAL A 321 -3.31 18.40 -6.69
CA VAL A 321 -4.50 18.15 -5.86
C VAL A 321 -4.40 18.87 -4.51
N VAL A 322 -3.32 18.65 -3.76
CA VAL A 322 -3.13 19.17 -2.40
C VAL A 322 -2.96 20.69 -2.46
N HIS A 323 -1.92 21.17 -3.15
CA HIS A 323 -1.54 22.58 -3.06
C HIS A 323 -2.37 23.51 -3.95
N LYS A 324 -2.72 23.08 -5.17
CA LYS A 324 -3.47 23.98 -6.07
C LYS A 324 -4.98 23.94 -5.85
N HIS A 325 -5.53 22.81 -5.41
CA HIS A 325 -6.99 22.64 -5.40
C HIS A 325 -7.60 22.54 -4.02
N LEU A 326 -7.16 21.57 -3.20
CA LEU A 326 -7.74 21.37 -1.87
C LEU A 326 -7.43 22.56 -0.96
N GLN A 327 -6.17 23.00 -0.92
CA GLN A 327 -5.79 24.19 -0.14
C GLN A 327 -6.37 25.50 -0.67
N SER A 328 -6.78 25.57 -1.95
CA SER A 328 -7.42 26.77 -2.51
C SER A 328 -8.95 26.75 -2.46
N GLY A 329 -9.55 25.66 -1.98
CA GLY A 329 -11.00 25.44 -1.94
C GLY A 329 -11.66 25.31 -3.32
N LYS A 330 -10.89 25.08 -4.40
CA LYS A 330 -11.42 24.99 -5.77
C LYS A 330 -10.83 23.79 -6.51
N TYR A 331 -11.68 22.83 -6.87
CA TYR A 331 -11.31 21.68 -7.70
C TYR A 331 -12.11 21.64 -9.02
N GLN A 332 -11.43 21.46 -10.15
CA GLN A 332 -12.08 21.25 -11.45
C GLN A 332 -12.18 19.76 -11.78
N LEU A 333 -13.39 19.23 -11.78
CA LEU A 333 -13.66 17.83 -12.10
C LEU A 333 -13.76 17.60 -13.62
N ASN A 334 -13.04 16.61 -14.13
CA ASN A 334 -13.21 16.16 -15.50
C ASN A 334 -14.28 15.06 -15.58
N LEU A 335 -15.47 15.43 -16.06
CA LEU A 335 -16.66 14.58 -16.12
C LEU A 335 -16.45 13.28 -16.93
N ARG A 336 -15.44 13.19 -17.81
CA ARG A 336 -15.13 11.94 -18.52
C ARG A 336 -14.75 10.79 -17.58
N TYR A 337 -14.32 11.12 -16.36
CA TYR A 337 -13.97 10.17 -15.31
C TYR A 337 -15.10 9.95 -14.32
N ALA A 338 -16.27 10.57 -14.46
CA ALA A 338 -17.41 10.30 -13.60
C ALA A 338 -17.99 8.89 -13.84
N LYS A 339 -17.92 8.40 -15.08
CA LYS A 339 -18.47 7.09 -15.48
C LYS A 339 -17.50 5.97 -15.14
N ARG A 340 -18.04 4.89 -14.55
CA ARG A 340 -17.33 3.61 -14.35
C ARG A 340 -16.91 2.99 -15.69
N LYS A 341 -15.72 2.39 -15.75
CA LYS A 341 -15.16 1.71 -16.92
C LYS A 341 -14.59 0.34 -16.53
N ALA A 342 -14.63 -0.61 -17.45
CA ALA A 342 -13.85 -1.84 -17.33
C ALA A 342 -12.36 -1.48 -17.47
N VAL A 343 -11.54 -2.02 -16.57
CA VAL A 343 -10.13 -1.60 -16.42
C VAL A 343 -9.11 -2.69 -16.76
N ASP A 344 -9.49 -3.97 -16.86
CA ASP A 344 -8.54 -5.09 -16.87
C ASP A 344 -7.58 -5.08 -18.07
N SER A 345 -8.05 -4.52 -19.19
CA SER A 345 -7.25 -4.36 -20.41
C SER A 345 -6.46 -3.06 -20.47
N MET A 346 -6.67 -2.13 -19.54
CA MET A 346 -5.97 -0.85 -19.53
C MET A 346 -4.46 -1.07 -19.26
N PRO A 347 -3.58 -0.34 -19.94
CA PRO A 347 -2.20 -0.19 -19.52
C PRO A 347 -2.13 0.35 -18.08
N VAL A 348 -1.14 -0.09 -17.28
CA VAL A 348 -0.96 0.36 -15.88
C VAL A 348 -1.02 1.88 -15.75
N LYS A 349 -0.33 2.61 -16.63
CA LYS A 349 -0.34 4.09 -16.63
C LYS A 349 -1.72 4.71 -16.83
N GLU A 350 -2.54 4.11 -17.69
CA GLU A 350 -3.90 4.59 -17.94
C GLU A 350 -4.81 4.25 -16.78
N TYR A 351 -4.64 3.06 -16.20
CA TYR A 351 -5.35 2.61 -15.00
C TYR A 351 -5.12 3.57 -13.82
N CYS A 352 -3.85 3.88 -13.48
CA CYS A 352 -3.53 4.81 -12.38
C CYS A 352 -4.17 6.18 -12.60
N ARG A 353 -4.09 6.73 -13.82
CA ARG A 353 -4.72 8.00 -14.17
C ARG A 353 -6.24 7.93 -14.07
N TYR A 354 -6.86 6.84 -14.53
CA TYR A 354 -8.30 6.67 -14.44
C TYR A 354 -8.77 6.59 -13.00
N ILE A 355 -8.15 5.75 -12.16
CA ILE A 355 -8.53 5.56 -10.75
C ILE A 355 -8.43 6.88 -9.99
N THR A 356 -7.33 7.61 -10.14
CA THR A 356 -7.15 8.88 -9.41
C THR A 356 -8.15 9.95 -9.81
N GLN A 357 -8.41 10.09 -11.09
CA GLN A 357 -9.38 11.07 -11.57
C GLN A 357 -10.82 10.67 -11.21
N HIS A 358 -11.11 9.36 -11.24
CA HIS A 358 -12.38 8.82 -10.77
C HIS A 358 -12.57 9.03 -9.27
N ALA A 359 -11.50 8.89 -8.49
CA ALA A 359 -11.48 9.13 -7.04
C ALA A 359 -11.85 10.57 -6.71
N LEU A 360 -11.19 11.54 -7.35
CA LEU A 360 -11.43 12.96 -7.10
C LEU A 360 -12.88 13.35 -7.39
N PHE A 361 -13.51 12.74 -8.39
CA PHE A 361 -14.94 12.91 -8.64
C PHE A 361 -15.81 12.32 -7.53
N ASN A 362 -15.57 11.06 -7.15
CA ASN A 362 -16.45 10.35 -6.22
C ASN A 362 -16.25 10.74 -4.75
N LEU A 363 -15.09 11.29 -4.40
CA LEU A 363 -14.71 11.72 -3.06
C LEU A 363 -14.72 13.24 -2.90
N ALA A 364 -15.23 14.01 -3.88
CA ALA A 364 -15.21 15.46 -3.84
C ALA A 364 -15.87 16.04 -2.58
N GLU A 365 -17.03 15.52 -2.19
CA GLU A 365 -17.73 15.93 -0.97
C GLU A 365 -16.95 15.56 0.29
N TRP A 366 -16.39 14.35 0.34
CA TRP A 366 -15.58 13.90 1.46
C TRP A 366 -14.33 14.77 1.63
N PHE A 367 -13.65 15.12 0.52
CA PHE A 367 -12.51 16.03 0.55
C PHE A 367 -12.88 17.41 1.06
N ALA A 368 -14.01 17.97 0.62
CA ALA A 368 -14.49 19.26 1.12
C ALA A 368 -14.71 19.22 2.65
N GLN A 369 -15.43 18.20 3.14
CA GLN A 369 -15.66 18.01 4.58
C GLN A 369 -14.36 17.77 5.37
N TYR A 370 -13.40 17.07 4.76
CA TYR A 370 -12.11 16.80 5.38
C TYR A 370 -11.31 18.10 5.59
N THR A 371 -11.30 18.99 4.59
CA THR A 371 -10.55 20.25 4.62
C THR A 371 -11.26 21.41 5.32
N ASP A 372 -12.59 21.41 5.41
CA ASP A 372 -13.35 22.51 6.05
C ASP A 372 -13.14 22.58 7.58
N ASN A 373 -12.53 21.54 8.18
CA ASN A 373 -12.28 21.42 9.62
C ASN A 373 -10.77 21.36 9.96
N GLU A 374 -9.91 21.83 9.05
CA GLU A 374 -8.49 22.15 9.29
C GLU A 374 -8.30 23.66 9.16
#